data_AF-A0A7S6MC60-F1
#
_entry.id   AF-A0A7S6MC60-F1
#
_cell.length_a   1.000
_cell.length_b   1.000
_cell.length_c   1.000
_cell.angle_alpha   90.00
_cell.angle_beta   90.00
_cell.angle_gamma   90.00
#
_symmetry.space_group_name_H-M   'P 1'
#
loop_
_entity.id
_entity.type
_entity.pdbx_description
1 polymer ?
#
loop_
_entity_poly.entity_id
_entity_poly.type
_entity_poly.pdbx_seq_one_letter_code
_entity_poly.pdbx_strand_id
1 'polypeptide(L)'
;MRRIIHGGLMVLAASVSLAAQADIYLTSANAWIVNPNNGSNAGGAWEFENIPNGVSAEMKINNTPRGTTFLLQPGNNLFTFQIWANVTNDHAIGLWFGDNANHFPGPNGAMPHLVVYRDTQNQLAFPAQGVFVNTWGGFSPDGPYHGETSFTIGGMTATVTEYSLNGLSGVGTFTIRVGDVPAPGALALLTGAGLLARGRRRA
;
A
#
# COMPACT_ATOMS: atom_id res chain seq x y z
N MET A 1 -10.65 21.82 69.80
CA MET A 1 -11.33 21.84 68.48
C MET A 1 -10.34 21.41 67.41
N ARG A 2 -10.46 20.19 66.86
CA ARG A 2 -9.56 19.66 65.82
C ARG A 2 -10.22 19.83 64.46
N ARG A 3 -9.63 20.64 63.57
CA ARG A 3 -10.04 20.79 62.16
C ARG A 3 -9.39 19.68 61.34
N ILE A 4 -10.21 18.82 60.73
CA ILE A 4 -9.79 17.82 59.74
C ILE A 4 -9.93 18.47 58.36
N ILE A 5 -8.80 18.70 57.68
CA ILE A 5 -8.76 19.23 56.32
C ILE A 5 -8.80 18.03 55.37
N HIS A 6 -9.91 17.84 54.67
CA HIS A 6 -10.04 16.85 53.61
C HIS A 6 -9.41 17.42 52.33
N GLY A 7 -8.19 16.98 52.01
CA GLY A 7 -7.55 17.25 50.73
C GLY A 7 -8.21 16.40 49.63
N GLY A 8 -9.04 17.02 48.80
CA GLY A 8 -9.62 16.39 47.61
C GLY A 8 -8.54 16.13 46.56
N LEU A 9 -8.29 14.86 46.28
CA LEU A 9 -7.46 14.42 45.16
C LEU A 9 -8.24 14.69 43.87
N MET A 10 -7.85 15.73 43.13
CA MET A 10 -8.38 16.02 41.80
C MET A 10 -7.64 15.14 40.80
N VAL A 11 -8.28 14.04 40.37
CA VAL A 11 -7.76 13.19 39.28
C VAL A 11 -8.04 13.92 37.97
N LEU A 12 -6.99 14.45 37.35
CA LEU A 12 -7.03 15.02 36.01
C LEU A 12 -7.11 13.88 34.99
N ALA A 13 -8.31 13.53 34.53
CA ALA A 13 -8.48 12.58 33.44
C ALA A 13 -8.07 13.27 32.13
N ALA A 14 -6.88 12.94 31.62
CA ALA A 14 -6.49 13.31 30.27
C ALA A 14 -7.32 12.48 29.28
N SER A 15 -8.30 13.12 28.65
CA SER A 15 -9.01 12.55 27.51
C SER A 15 -8.05 12.51 26.31
N VAL A 16 -7.54 11.32 25.99
CA VAL A 16 -6.83 11.08 24.74
C VAL A 16 -7.89 11.04 23.64
N SER A 17 -8.04 12.13 22.89
CA SER A 17 -8.84 12.11 21.67
C SER A 17 -8.09 11.28 20.62
N LEU A 18 -8.56 10.06 20.36
CA LEU A 18 -8.16 9.33 19.17
C LEU A 18 -8.72 10.10 17.98
N ALA A 19 -7.84 10.71 17.17
CA ALA A 19 -8.25 11.24 15.88
C ALA A 19 -8.87 10.09 15.08
N ALA A 20 -9.99 10.34 14.41
CA ALA A 20 -10.57 9.35 13.51
C ALA A 20 -9.52 8.95 12.47
N GLN A 21 -9.18 7.67 12.44
CA GLN A 21 -8.27 7.07 11.46
C GLN A 21 -8.90 7.25 10.08
N ALA A 22 -8.15 7.76 9.10
CA ALA A 22 -8.70 7.88 7.75
C ALA A 22 -8.84 6.50 7.11
N ASP A 23 -9.94 6.31 6.39
CA ASP A 23 -10.15 5.14 5.56
C ASP A 23 -9.17 5.17 4.37
N ILE A 24 -8.57 4.03 4.04
CA ILE A 24 -7.83 3.84 2.79
C ILE A 24 -8.68 3.01 1.85
N TYR A 25 -8.83 3.49 0.63
CA TYR A 25 -9.50 2.75 -0.44
C TYR A 25 -8.50 2.35 -1.52
N LEU A 26 -8.56 1.11 -2.02
CA LEU A 26 -7.97 0.72 -3.30
C LEU A 26 -8.94 1.09 -4.41
N THR A 27 -8.58 2.11 -5.20
CA THR A 27 -9.49 2.78 -6.14
C THR A 27 -9.21 2.42 -7.60
N SER A 28 -8.03 1.91 -7.90
CA SER A 28 -7.71 1.34 -9.21
C SER A 28 -6.45 0.46 -9.14
N ALA A 29 -6.28 -0.41 -10.12
CA ALA A 29 -5.03 -1.09 -10.42
C ALA A 29 -4.81 -1.24 -11.92
N ASN A 30 -3.56 -1.32 -12.34
CA ASN A 30 -3.18 -1.71 -13.70
C ASN A 30 -2.11 -2.80 -13.63
N ALA A 31 -2.14 -3.71 -14.59
CA ALA A 31 -1.11 -4.70 -14.80
C ALA A 31 -0.48 -4.49 -16.18
N TRP A 32 0.83 -4.71 -16.27
CA TRP A 32 1.57 -4.60 -17.53
C TRP A 32 2.72 -5.59 -17.54
N ILE A 33 3.29 -5.82 -18.73
CA ILE A 33 4.49 -6.65 -18.90
C ILE A 33 5.69 -5.83 -18.43
N VAL A 34 6.48 -6.41 -17.54
CA VAL A 34 7.60 -5.73 -16.89
C VAL A 34 8.94 -6.28 -17.36
N ASN A 35 9.98 -5.46 -17.30
CA ASN A 35 11.36 -5.95 -17.30
C ASN A 35 11.71 -6.42 -15.87
N PRO A 36 11.94 -7.73 -15.64
CA PRO A 36 12.18 -8.27 -14.30
C PRO A 36 13.50 -7.85 -13.67
N ASN A 37 14.38 -7.17 -14.42
CA ASN A 37 15.65 -6.67 -13.89
C ASN A 37 15.52 -5.34 -13.14
N ASN A 38 14.50 -4.54 -13.44
CA ASN A 38 14.39 -3.18 -12.89
C ASN A 38 12.95 -2.71 -12.62
N GLY A 39 11.93 -3.47 -13.03
CA GLY A 39 10.54 -3.08 -12.85
C GLY A 39 10.01 -2.13 -13.93
N SER A 40 10.77 -1.86 -15.01
CA SER A 40 10.33 -0.94 -16.06
C SER A 40 9.21 -1.53 -16.90
N ASN A 41 8.33 -0.68 -17.44
CA ASN A 41 7.36 -1.12 -18.43
C ASN A 41 8.08 -1.70 -19.67
N ALA A 42 7.61 -2.85 -20.13
CA ALA A 42 8.05 -3.53 -21.35
C ALA A 42 6.89 -3.71 -22.34
N GLY A 43 5.66 -3.36 -21.96
CA GLY A 43 4.50 -3.31 -22.85
C GLY A 43 3.22 -3.87 -22.23
N GLY A 44 2.13 -3.79 -22.99
CA GLY A 44 0.81 -4.23 -22.53
C GLY A 44 0.23 -3.34 -21.42
N ALA A 45 -1.09 -3.31 -21.34
CA ALA A 45 -1.80 -2.66 -20.24
C ALA A 45 -3.16 -3.33 -20.07
N TRP A 46 -3.38 -3.85 -18.88
CA TRP A 46 -4.68 -4.35 -18.42
C TRP A 46 -5.07 -3.55 -17.20
N GLU A 47 -6.32 -3.12 -17.14
CA GLU A 47 -6.75 -2.12 -16.17
C GLU A 47 -8.00 -2.57 -15.43
N PHE A 48 -7.98 -2.29 -14.13
CA PHE A 48 -9.11 -2.27 -13.25
C PHE A 48 -9.24 -0.83 -12.72
N GLU A 49 -10.31 -0.16 -13.09
CA GLU A 49 -10.53 1.24 -12.74
C GLU A 49 -11.90 1.41 -12.08
N ASN A 50 -12.02 2.41 -11.21
CA ASN A 50 -13.32 2.81 -10.67
C ASN A 50 -14.09 3.74 -11.64
N ILE A 51 -13.53 4.09 -12.80
CA ILE A 51 -14.25 4.79 -13.88
C ILE A 51 -14.86 3.74 -14.83
N PRO A 52 -16.19 3.68 -14.97
CA PRO A 52 -16.80 2.78 -15.95
C PRO A 52 -16.49 3.19 -17.39
N ASN A 53 -16.31 2.20 -18.27
CA ASN A 53 -16.20 2.33 -19.75
C ASN A 53 -14.87 2.83 -20.35
N GLY A 54 -13.72 2.64 -19.69
CA GLY A 54 -12.43 2.79 -20.39
C GLY A 54 -12.27 1.79 -21.54
N VAL A 55 -11.45 2.16 -22.54
CA VAL A 55 -11.19 1.33 -23.74
C VAL A 55 -10.06 0.30 -23.56
N SER A 56 -9.42 0.29 -22.40
CA SER A 56 -8.30 -0.61 -22.09
C SER A 56 -8.76 -2.06 -21.90
N ALA A 57 -7.84 -3.02 -22.07
CA ALA A 57 -8.10 -4.42 -21.75
C ALA A 57 -8.48 -4.56 -20.27
N GLU A 58 -9.49 -5.37 -19.97
CA GLU A 58 -9.99 -5.52 -18.60
C GLU A 58 -9.09 -6.42 -17.75
N MET A 59 -8.73 -5.90 -16.57
CA MET A 59 -8.31 -6.67 -15.41
C MET A 59 -9.49 -6.77 -14.45
N LYS A 60 -9.75 -7.95 -13.90
CA LYS A 60 -10.77 -8.17 -12.86
C LYS A 60 -10.08 -8.32 -11.51
N ILE A 61 -10.57 -7.65 -10.47
CA ILE A 61 -10.14 -7.85 -9.08
C ILE A 61 -11.27 -8.51 -8.32
N ASN A 62 -11.00 -9.60 -7.58
CA ASN A 62 -12.00 -10.35 -6.81
C ASN A 62 -13.27 -10.71 -7.61
N ASN A 63 -13.14 -10.86 -8.93
CA ASN A 63 -14.24 -11.05 -9.87
C ASN A 63 -15.37 -9.98 -9.75
N THR A 64 -15.03 -8.77 -9.32
CA THR A 64 -15.97 -7.65 -9.23
C THR A 64 -16.03 -6.87 -10.55
N PRO A 65 -17.14 -6.16 -10.83
CA PRO A 65 -17.22 -5.27 -11.98
C PRO A 65 -16.20 -4.12 -11.90
N ARG A 66 -15.83 -3.55 -13.05
CA ARG A 66 -15.23 -2.21 -13.12
C ARG A 66 -16.11 -1.19 -12.39
N GLY A 67 -15.52 -0.12 -11.90
CA GLY A 67 -16.22 0.83 -11.03
C GLY A 67 -16.16 0.49 -9.55
N THR A 68 -15.66 -0.70 -9.18
CA THR A 68 -15.63 -1.13 -7.78
C THR A 68 -14.40 -0.59 -7.07
N THR A 69 -14.62 0.05 -5.92
CA THR A 69 -13.57 0.49 -4.99
C THR A 69 -13.57 -0.41 -3.75
N PHE A 70 -12.41 -0.72 -3.19
CA PHE A 70 -12.29 -1.56 -2.00
C PHE A 70 -11.83 -0.78 -0.78
N LEU A 71 -12.64 -0.74 0.27
CA LEU A 71 -12.19 -0.25 1.58
C LEU A 71 -11.18 -1.23 2.18
N LEU A 72 -10.00 -0.74 2.53
CA LEU A 72 -8.95 -1.54 3.16
C LEU A 72 -9.13 -1.55 4.67
N GLN A 73 -9.11 -2.75 5.26
CA GLN A 73 -9.15 -2.93 6.71
C GLN A 73 -7.74 -2.92 7.29
N PRO A 74 -7.56 -2.49 8.57
CA PRO A 74 -6.30 -2.72 9.27
C PRO A 74 -5.90 -4.20 9.24
N GLY A 75 -4.61 -4.47 9.00
CA GLY A 75 -4.08 -5.82 8.77
C GLY A 75 -3.97 -6.17 7.28
N ASN A 76 -4.05 -7.46 6.96
CA ASN A 76 -3.83 -7.96 5.60
C ASN A 76 -5.14 -7.99 4.80
N ASN A 77 -5.11 -7.38 3.61
CA ASN A 77 -6.18 -7.38 2.62
C ASN A 77 -5.71 -8.20 1.42
N LEU A 78 -6.26 -9.39 1.23
CA LEU A 78 -5.91 -10.29 0.12
C LEU A 78 -6.83 -10.03 -1.07
N PHE A 79 -6.23 -9.87 -2.25
CA PHE A 79 -6.92 -9.70 -3.51
C PHE A 79 -6.52 -10.80 -4.48
N THR A 80 -7.48 -11.27 -5.26
CA THR A 80 -7.24 -12.04 -6.49
C THR A 80 -7.42 -11.11 -7.68
N PHE A 81 -6.66 -11.36 -8.74
CA PHE A 81 -6.89 -10.67 -9.99
C PHE A 81 -6.76 -11.60 -11.19
N GLN A 82 -7.41 -11.20 -12.28
CA GLN A 82 -7.36 -11.90 -13.55
C GLN A 82 -7.15 -10.90 -14.68
N ILE A 83 -6.15 -11.16 -15.52
CA ILE A 83 -5.91 -10.54 -16.81
C ILE A 83 -6.14 -11.55 -17.93
N TRP A 84 -6.07 -11.13 -19.19
CA TRP A 84 -6.21 -12.05 -20.32
C TRP A 84 -5.04 -13.07 -20.33
N ALA A 85 -5.38 -14.36 -20.28
CA ALA A 85 -4.46 -15.50 -20.38
C ALA A 85 -3.65 -15.52 -21.69
N ASN A 86 -2.51 -16.24 -21.70
CA ASN A 86 -1.43 -16.29 -22.72
C ASN A 86 -0.42 -15.14 -22.70
N VAL A 87 -0.04 -14.69 -21.51
CA VAL A 87 1.10 -13.79 -21.35
C VAL A 87 2.25 -14.55 -20.69
N THR A 88 3.23 -14.94 -21.51
CA THR A 88 4.41 -15.71 -21.09
C THR A 88 5.43 -14.89 -20.28
N ASN A 89 5.14 -13.63 -19.98
CA ASN A 89 6.12 -12.67 -19.51
C ASN A 89 5.88 -12.31 -18.04
N ASP A 90 6.88 -11.72 -17.41
CA ASP A 90 6.75 -11.16 -16.07
C ASP A 90 5.81 -9.95 -16.09
N HIS A 91 5.05 -9.76 -15.01
CA HIS A 91 4.17 -8.61 -14.87
C HIS A 91 4.46 -7.83 -13.61
N ALA A 92 4.14 -6.54 -13.71
CA ALA A 92 3.97 -5.66 -12.57
C ALA A 92 2.49 -5.35 -12.36
N ILE A 93 2.16 -4.90 -11.16
CA ILE A 93 0.88 -4.27 -10.83
C ILE A 93 1.15 -2.89 -10.21
N GLY A 94 0.46 -1.90 -10.72
CA GLY A 94 0.39 -0.55 -10.18
C GLY A 94 -0.93 -0.37 -9.45
N LEU A 95 -0.90 0.30 -8.31
CA LEU A 95 -2.03 0.45 -7.41
C LEU A 95 -2.27 1.93 -7.10
N TRP A 96 -3.53 2.34 -7.16
CA TRP A 96 -3.99 3.66 -6.74
C TRP A 96 -4.84 3.55 -5.48
N PHE A 97 -4.69 4.57 -4.65
CA PHE A 97 -5.35 4.65 -3.36
C PHE A 97 -6.07 5.99 -3.23
N GLY A 98 -7.03 6.05 -2.33
CA GLY A 98 -7.76 7.27 -2.00
C GLY A 98 -8.20 7.31 -0.54
N ASP A 99 -8.54 8.51 -0.07
CA ASP A 99 -9.19 8.75 1.24
C ASP A 99 -10.71 8.57 1.18
N ASN A 100 -11.27 8.34 0.00
CA ASN A 100 -12.69 8.07 -0.18
C ASN A 100 -12.91 7.17 -1.40
N ALA A 101 -14.09 6.53 -1.45
CA ALA A 101 -14.41 5.54 -2.48
C ALA A 101 -14.42 6.09 -3.92
N ASN A 102 -14.60 7.41 -4.07
CA ASN A 102 -14.67 8.10 -5.36
C ASN A 102 -13.34 8.72 -5.77
N HIS A 103 -12.33 8.69 -4.90
CA HIS A 103 -11.04 9.29 -5.17
C HIS A 103 -10.25 8.39 -6.10
N PHE A 104 -10.27 8.74 -7.38
CA PHE A 104 -9.35 8.18 -8.34
C PHE A 104 -8.60 9.32 -9.02
N PRO A 105 -7.25 9.35 -8.95
CA PRO A 105 -6.47 10.49 -9.43
C PRO A 105 -6.53 10.71 -10.95
N GLY A 106 -7.21 9.84 -11.70
CA GLY A 106 -7.63 10.13 -13.08
C GLY A 106 -6.59 9.78 -14.15
N PRO A 107 -7.01 9.76 -15.45
CA PRO A 107 -6.09 9.70 -16.57
C PRO A 107 -5.36 11.04 -16.80
N ASN A 108 -4.20 11.00 -17.47
CA ASN A 108 -3.17 12.04 -17.70
C ASN A 108 -1.91 11.92 -16.81
N GLY A 109 -1.29 10.73 -16.78
CA GLY A 109 0.01 10.56 -16.15
C GLY A 109 -0.06 10.55 -14.62
N ALA A 110 -1.20 10.15 -14.04
CA ALA A 110 -1.25 9.76 -12.65
C ALA A 110 -0.30 8.56 -12.46
N MET A 111 0.79 8.75 -11.70
CA MET A 111 1.62 7.62 -11.33
C MET A 111 0.84 6.71 -10.39
N PRO A 112 1.02 5.38 -10.47
CA PRO A 112 0.60 4.49 -9.40
C PRO A 112 1.24 4.95 -8.08
N HIS A 113 0.51 4.85 -6.97
CA HIS A 113 1.09 5.12 -5.66
C HIS A 113 2.08 4.01 -5.29
N LEU A 114 1.72 2.77 -5.59
CA LEU A 114 2.59 1.61 -5.41
C LEU A 114 2.73 0.85 -6.71
N VAL A 115 3.96 0.43 -7.02
CA VAL A 115 4.25 -0.51 -8.08
C VAL A 115 5.00 -1.70 -7.51
N VAL A 116 4.53 -2.91 -7.81
CA VAL A 116 5.24 -4.14 -7.47
C VAL A 116 5.34 -5.07 -8.64
N TYR A 117 6.36 -5.90 -8.63
CA TYR A 117 6.57 -6.93 -9.63
C TYR A 117 7.29 -8.13 -9.00
N ARG A 118 7.53 -9.16 -9.81
CA ARG A 118 8.45 -10.24 -9.43
C ARG A 118 9.81 -10.03 -10.08
N ASP A 119 10.86 -10.06 -9.28
CA ASP A 119 12.22 -10.00 -9.81
C ASP A 119 12.65 -11.33 -10.48
N THR A 120 13.88 -11.35 -10.98
CA THR A 120 14.50 -12.55 -11.59
C THR A 120 14.63 -13.75 -10.64
N GLN A 121 14.47 -13.55 -9.32
CA GLN A 121 14.47 -14.58 -8.29
C GLN A 121 13.04 -14.96 -7.85
N ASN A 122 12.03 -14.48 -8.58
CA ASN A 122 10.62 -14.69 -8.31
C ASN A 122 10.18 -14.14 -6.94
N GLN A 123 10.88 -13.12 -6.42
CA GLN A 123 10.56 -12.43 -5.16
C GLN A 123 9.79 -11.14 -5.42
N LEU A 124 9.03 -10.69 -4.42
CA LEU A 124 8.38 -9.38 -4.43
C LEU A 124 9.44 -8.28 -4.53
N ALA A 125 9.31 -7.41 -5.52
CA ALA A 125 10.22 -6.28 -5.74
C ALA A 125 9.44 -4.99 -6.08
N PHE A 126 10.12 -3.86 -5.87
CA PHE A 126 9.63 -2.51 -6.16
C PHE A 126 10.59 -1.84 -7.15
N PRO A 127 10.09 -1.13 -8.18
CA PRO A 127 10.98 -0.41 -9.09
C PRO A 127 11.72 0.70 -8.33
N ALA A 128 12.98 0.93 -8.72
CA ALA A 128 13.75 2.05 -8.18
C ALA A 128 13.16 3.40 -8.65
N GLN A 129 13.53 4.47 -7.95
CA GLN A 129 13.21 5.83 -8.39
C GLN A 129 13.73 6.10 -9.82
N GLY A 130 12.90 6.72 -10.64
CA GLY A 130 13.19 7.07 -12.03
C GLY A 130 12.92 5.96 -13.05
N VAL A 131 12.58 4.75 -12.60
CA VAL A 131 12.17 3.67 -13.50
C VAL A 131 10.85 4.03 -14.17
N PHE A 132 10.78 3.92 -15.50
CA PHE A 132 9.55 4.21 -16.25
C PHE A 132 8.54 3.08 -16.09
N VAL A 133 7.37 3.38 -15.53
CA VAL A 133 6.28 2.43 -15.28
C VAL A 133 5.04 2.85 -16.04
N ASN A 134 4.13 1.90 -16.26
CA ASN A 134 2.85 2.19 -16.89
C ASN A 134 1.95 2.99 -15.93
N THR A 135 1.41 4.09 -16.42
CA THR A 135 0.75 5.11 -15.59
C THR A 135 -0.77 5.03 -15.70
N TRP A 136 -1.30 4.81 -16.92
CA TRP A 136 -2.72 4.58 -17.16
C TRP A 136 -2.91 4.07 -18.60
N GLY A 137 -2.27 2.92 -18.89
CA GLY A 137 -2.35 2.20 -20.17
C GLY A 137 -2.48 3.06 -21.42
N GLY A 138 -3.47 2.79 -22.26
CA GLY A 138 -3.60 3.40 -23.59
C GLY A 138 -3.86 4.91 -23.60
N PHE A 139 -4.02 5.55 -22.44
CA PHE A 139 -4.42 6.95 -22.31
C PHE A 139 -3.30 7.87 -21.82
N SER A 140 -2.23 7.33 -21.22
CA SER A 140 -1.07 8.14 -20.84
C SER A 140 0.26 7.43 -21.09
N PRO A 141 1.30 8.20 -21.45
CA PRO A 141 2.63 7.64 -21.62
C PRO A 141 3.14 7.05 -20.29
N ASP A 142 4.09 6.14 -20.39
CA ASP A 142 4.86 5.71 -19.24
C ASP A 142 5.53 6.92 -18.56
N GLY A 143 5.72 6.82 -17.24
CA GLY A 143 6.27 7.91 -16.45
C GLY A 143 7.26 7.44 -15.39
N PRO A 144 8.14 8.33 -14.91
CA PRO A 144 9.16 7.98 -13.93
C PRO A 144 8.51 7.71 -12.58
N TYR A 145 8.62 6.46 -12.12
CA TYR A 145 8.19 6.07 -10.79
C TYR A 145 9.04 6.75 -9.71
N HIS A 146 8.44 7.08 -8.58
CA HIS A 146 9.12 7.81 -7.52
C HIS A 146 9.82 6.87 -6.53
N GLY A 147 9.60 5.56 -6.62
CA GLY A 147 10.31 4.54 -5.85
C GLY A 147 9.68 4.23 -4.48
N GLU A 148 8.41 4.57 -4.29
CA GLU A 148 7.70 4.28 -3.05
C GLU A 148 7.54 2.78 -2.82
N THR A 149 7.75 2.37 -1.58
CA THR A 149 7.45 1.01 -1.12
C THR A 149 6.22 0.97 -0.21
N SER A 150 5.67 2.14 0.12
CA SER A 150 4.49 2.30 0.98
C SER A 150 3.75 3.59 0.65
N PHE A 151 2.42 3.58 0.78
CA PHE A 151 1.57 4.75 0.63
C PHE A 151 0.99 5.14 1.99
N THR A 152 0.95 6.43 2.34
CA THR A 152 0.41 6.89 3.62
C THR A 152 -0.69 7.92 3.42
N ILE A 153 -1.83 7.73 4.10
CA ILE A 153 -2.93 8.71 4.14
C ILE A 153 -3.61 8.67 5.50
N GLY A 154 -3.89 9.85 6.07
CA GLY A 154 -4.53 10.02 7.37
C GLY A 154 -4.02 9.14 8.51
N GLY A 155 -2.69 9.01 8.64
CA GLY A 155 -2.04 8.25 9.70
C GLY A 155 -1.88 6.75 9.46
N MET A 156 -2.42 6.25 8.35
CA MET A 156 -2.34 4.85 7.94
C MET A 156 -1.35 4.64 6.82
N THR A 157 -0.61 3.55 6.88
CA THR A 157 0.34 3.10 5.86
C THR A 157 -0.17 1.83 5.19
N ALA A 158 -0.27 1.85 3.86
CA ALA A 158 -0.49 0.70 3.01
C ALA A 158 0.85 0.22 2.43
N THR A 159 1.12 -1.08 2.49
CA THR A 159 2.31 -1.73 1.93
C THR A 159 1.91 -3.04 1.27
N VAL A 160 2.45 -3.34 0.10
CA VAL A 160 2.27 -4.66 -0.51
C VAL A 160 3.25 -5.63 0.13
N THR A 161 2.75 -6.76 0.63
CA THR A 161 3.58 -7.77 1.32
C THR A 161 3.74 -9.05 0.52
N GLU A 162 2.81 -9.31 -0.40
CA GLU A 162 2.83 -10.49 -1.26
C GLU A 162 2.32 -10.11 -2.65
N TYR A 163 2.93 -10.67 -3.68
CA TYR A 163 2.50 -10.56 -5.07
C TYR A 163 2.76 -11.88 -5.78
N SER A 164 1.75 -12.36 -6.49
CA SER A 164 1.86 -13.54 -7.32
C SER A 164 1.05 -13.39 -8.61
N LEU A 165 1.54 -14.00 -9.67
CA LEU A 165 0.88 -14.17 -10.95
C LEU A 165 1.30 -15.50 -11.57
N ASN A 166 0.34 -16.22 -12.13
CA ASN A 166 0.57 -17.32 -13.05
C ASN A 166 0.37 -16.81 -14.48
N GLY A 167 1.45 -16.60 -15.22
CA GLY A 167 1.39 -16.04 -16.59
C GLY A 167 0.61 -16.89 -17.58
N LEU A 168 0.56 -18.22 -17.38
CA LEU A 168 -0.19 -19.12 -18.26
C LEU A 168 -1.70 -18.90 -18.13
N SER A 169 -2.21 -18.72 -16.91
CA SER A 169 -3.64 -18.52 -16.67
C SER A 169 -4.05 -17.04 -16.62
N GLY A 170 -3.09 -16.11 -16.51
CA GLY A 170 -3.36 -14.70 -16.26
C GLY A 170 -4.00 -14.44 -14.89
N VAL A 171 -3.92 -15.40 -13.95
CA VAL A 171 -4.52 -15.28 -12.61
C VAL A 171 -3.42 -15.04 -11.58
N GLY A 172 -3.63 -14.07 -10.70
CA GLY A 172 -2.68 -13.70 -9.66
C GLY A 172 -3.33 -13.28 -8.35
N THR A 173 -2.49 -13.00 -7.37
CA THR A 173 -2.88 -12.47 -6.07
C THR A 173 -1.95 -11.34 -5.64
N PHE A 174 -2.45 -10.45 -4.80
CA PHE A 174 -1.61 -9.53 -4.04
C PHE A 174 -2.21 -9.27 -2.66
N THR A 175 -1.34 -9.02 -1.69
CA THR A 175 -1.73 -8.74 -0.30
C THR A 175 -1.28 -7.33 0.07
N ILE A 176 -2.23 -6.49 0.49
CA ILE A 176 -1.95 -5.16 1.02
C ILE A 176 -2.09 -5.20 2.54
N ARG A 177 -0.99 -4.93 3.24
CA ARG A 177 -1.00 -4.70 4.69
C ARG A 177 -1.25 -3.23 4.97
N VAL A 178 -2.25 -2.96 5.80
CA VAL A 178 -2.61 -1.63 6.29
C VAL A 178 -2.35 -1.55 7.79
N GLY A 179 -1.68 -0.51 8.27
CA GLY A 179 -1.40 -0.32 9.69
C GLY A 179 -0.99 1.10 10.02
N ASP A 180 -0.90 1.41 11.31
CA ASP A 180 -0.51 2.74 11.78
C ASP A 180 0.92 3.07 11.36
N VAL A 181 1.15 4.34 11.00
CA VAL A 181 2.51 4.88 10.93
C VAL A 181 3.09 4.85 12.35
N PRO A 182 4.21 4.17 12.62
CA PRO A 182 4.85 4.23 13.93
C PRO A 182 5.13 5.68 14.29
N ALA A 183 4.66 6.13 15.46
CA ALA A 183 4.97 7.47 15.93
C ALA A 183 6.51 7.64 15.97
N PRO A 184 7.07 8.81 15.60
CA PRO A 184 8.52 9.03 15.53
C PRO A 184 9.30 8.69 16.82
N GLY A 185 8.63 8.54 17.98
CA GLY A 185 9.24 8.13 19.26
C GLY A 185 9.22 6.63 19.59
N ALA A 186 8.48 5.79 18.87
CA ALA A 186 8.35 4.36 19.20
C ALA A 186 9.64 3.55 18.91
N LEU A 187 10.48 4.02 17.99
CA LEU A 187 11.77 3.41 17.67
C LEU A 187 12.85 3.69 18.74
N ALA A 188 12.70 4.74 19.54
CA ALA A 188 13.69 5.15 20.55
C ALA A 188 13.60 4.35 21.87
N LEU A 189 12.45 3.72 22.16
CA LEU A 189 12.26 2.97 23.42
C LEU A 189 12.74 1.52 23.38
N LEU A 190 12.92 0.94 22.19
CA LEU A 190 13.46 -0.42 22.03
C LEU A 190 14.99 -0.50 22.17
N THR A 191 15.70 0.62 21.97
CA THR A 191 17.16 0.69 22.15
C THR A 191 17.58 1.22 23.53
N GLY A 192 16.67 1.87 24.27
CA GLY A 192 16.97 2.50 25.56
C GLY A 192 16.71 1.64 26.82
N ALA A 193 15.86 0.61 26.75
CA ALA A 193 15.48 -0.17 27.94
C ALA A 193 16.50 -1.26 28.33
N GLY A 194 17.55 -1.49 27.54
CA GLY A 194 18.52 -2.56 27.74
C GLY A 194 19.79 -2.21 28.53
N LEU A 195 20.04 -0.94 28.86
CA LEU A 195 21.34 -0.51 29.40
C LEU A 195 21.30 0.00 30.85
N LEU A 196 20.57 -0.69 31.72
CA LEU A 196 20.66 -0.46 33.18
C LEU A 196 20.77 -1.81 33.91
N ALA A 197 21.87 -2.52 33.67
CA ALA A 197 22.27 -3.59 34.56
C ALA A 197 23.79 -3.68 34.68
N ARG A 198 24.25 -3.42 35.92
CA ARG A 198 25.33 -4.14 36.62
C ARG A 198 26.72 -3.48 36.64
N GLY A 199 26.88 -2.49 37.53
CA GLY A 199 28.15 -2.17 38.18
C GLY A 199 28.05 -2.44 39.69
N ARG A 200 28.54 -3.61 40.11
CA ARG A 200 28.59 -4.10 41.51
C ARG A 200 29.28 -3.09 42.45
N ARG A 201 28.65 -2.78 43.59
CA ARG A 201 29.33 -2.39 44.83
C ARG A 201 29.86 -3.62 45.57
N ARG A 202 30.90 -3.41 46.39
CA ARG A 202 31.64 -4.29 47.34
C ARG A 202 32.99 -4.75 46.75
N ALA A 203 34.13 -4.53 47.39
CA ALA A 203 34.45 -4.15 48.77
C ALA A 203 35.52 -3.04 48.80
#